data_AF-I3ZDD3-F1
#
_entry.id   AF-I3ZDD3-F1
#
_cell.length_a   1.000
_cell.length_b   1.000
_cell.length_c   1.000
_cell.angle_alpha   90.00
_cell.angle_beta   90.00
_cell.angle_gamma   90.00
#
_symmetry.space_group_name_H-M   'P 1'
#
loop_
_entity.id
_entity.type
_entity.pdbx_description
1 polymer ?
#
loop_
_entity_poly.entity_id
_entity_poly.type
_entity_poly.pdbx_seq_one_letter_code
_entity_poly.pdbx_strand_id
1 'polypeptide(L)'
;MRMVDRIFGWLMVAAALLHSYGAWTAYHSQHELLLWSLAAGLAEFYLAGMNLIRAERRHDLSLARLCVAGNLTWLIVVICFAGLVGHFFEPKVLIQFVITCALLGLSMRARNRSRPM
;
A
#
# COMPACT_ATOMS: atom_id res chain seq x y z
N MET A 1 -0.75 19.00 1.93
CA MET A 1 -0.04 17.70 1.79
C MET A 1 -0.32 16.74 2.94
N ARG A 2 -0.10 17.07 4.23
CA ARG A 2 -0.38 16.11 5.33
C ARG A 2 -1.80 15.54 5.29
N MET A 3 -2.82 16.36 5.01
CA MET A 3 -4.19 15.87 4.86
C MET A 3 -4.32 14.88 3.69
N VAL A 4 -3.77 15.20 2.51
CA VAL A 4 -3.75 14.31 1.34
C VAL A 4 -3.04 13.00 1.65
N ASP A 5 -1.89 13.06 2.32
CA ASP A 5 -1.10 11.91 2.76
C ASP A 5 -1.87 11.00 3.71
N ARG A 6 -2.61 11.60 4.64
CA ARG A 6 -3.50 10.89 5.56
C ARG A 6 -4.68 10.26 4.84
N ILE A 7 -5.30 10.98 3.90
CA ILE A 7 -6.41 10.45 3.10
C ILE A 7 -5.94 9.19 2.37
N PHE A 8 -4.84 9.26 1.63
CA PHE A 8 -4.32 8.08 0.92
C PHE A 8 -3.84 6.97 1.87
N GLY A 9 -3.25 7.31 3.01
CA GLY A 9 -2.89 6.32 4.03
C GLY A 9 -4.12 5.59 4.58
N TRP A 10 -5.21 6.30 4.88
CA TRP A 10 -6.47 5.70 5.32
C TRP A 10 -7.20 4.93 4.21
N LEU A 11 -7.10 5.39 2.96
CA LEU A 11 -7.61 4.63 1.82
C LEU A 11 -6.87 3.29 1.67
N MET A 12 -5.56 3.27 1.90
CA MET A 12 -4.79 2.02 1.91
C MET A 12 -5.16 1.12 3.09
N VAL A 13 -5.45 1.68 4.27
CA VAL A 13 -6.01 0.90 5.39
C VAL A 13 -7.34 0.26 4.98
N ALA A 14 -8.24 1.03 4.38
CA ALA A 14 -9.53 0.51 3.93
C ALA A 14 -9.38 -0.57 2.84
N ALA A 15 -8.44 -0.39 1.90
CA ALA A 15 -8.11 -1.38 0.88
C ALA A 15 -7.59 -2.69 1.50
N ALA A 16 -6.66 -2.60 2.46
CA ALA A 16 -6.14 -3.77 3.18
C ALA A 16 -7.25 -4.55 3.91
N LEU A 17 -8.16 -3.85 4.60
CA LEU A 17 -9.30 -4.48 5.28
C LEU A 17 -10.26 -5.13 4.30
N LEU A 18 -10.55 -4.46 3.18
CA LEU A 18 -11.41 -5.01 2.13
C LEU A 18 -10.76 -6.22 1.45
N HIS A 19 -9.46 -6.20 1.23
CA HIS A 19 -8.69 -7.34 0.73
C HIS A 19 -8.76 -8.52 1.69
N SER A 20 -8.54 -8.31 2.99
CA SER A 20 -8.66 -9.37 4.00
C SER A 20 -10.07 -9.95 4.08
N TYR A 21 -11.10 -9.10 4.01
CA TYR A 21 -12.49 -9.56 3.94
C TYR A 21 -12.79 -10.34 2.65
N GLY A 22 -12.32 -9.87 1.50
CA GLY A 22 -12.42 -10.56 0.22
C GLY A 22 -11.73 -11.92 0.23
N ALA A 23 -10.54 -12.00 0.82
CA ALA A 23 -9.80 -13.24 1.00
C ALA A 23 -10.56 -14.25 1.87
N TRP A 24 -11.13 -13.79 2.98
CA TRP A 24 -11.97 -14.63 3.86
C TRP A 24 -13.18 -15.18 3.10
N THR A 25 -13.93 -14.30 2.43
CA THR A 25 -15.14 -14.73 1.70
C THR A 25 -14.82 -15.72 0.58
N ALA A 26 -13.72 -15.51 -0.17
CA ALA A 26 -13.32 -16.36 -1.29
C ALA A 26 -12.64 -17.68 -0.87
N TYR A 27 -11.82 -17.67 0.18
CA TYR A 27 -10.88 -18.75 0.49
C TYR A 27 -11.06 -19.38 1.88
N HIS A 28 -12.14 -19.10 2.61
CA HIS A 28 -12.35 -19.66 3.96
C HIS A 28 -12.26 -21.20 4.05
N SER A 29 -12.53 -21.92 2.96
CA SER A 29 -12.40 -23.38 2.88
C SER A 29 -11.03 -23.87 2.40
N GLN A 30 -10.15 -22.96 1.97
CA GLN A 30 -8.81 -23.22 1.42
C GLN A 30 -7.73 -22.60 2.31
N HIS A 31 -7.48 -23.23 3.46
CA HIS A 31 -6.70 -22.67 4.57
C HIS A 31 -5.32 -22.11 4.17
N GLU A 32 -4.56 -22.82 3.33
CA GLU A 32 -3.24 -22.35 2.89
C GLU A 32 -3.34 -21.09 2.01
N LEU A 33 -4.25 -21.08 1.04
CA LEU A 33 -4.47 -19.93 0.17
C LEU A 33 -5.02 -18.73 0.93
N LEU A 34 -5.89 -18.97 1.91
CA LEU A 34 -6.39 -17.96 2.82
C LEU A 34 -5.24 -17.33 3.62
N LEU A 35 -4.36 -18.14 4.21
CA LEU A 35 -3.23 -17.64 4.98
C LEU A 35 -2.32 -16.74 4.14
N TRP A 36 -1.96 -17.17 2.92
CA TRP A 36 -1.16 -16.36 1.99
C TRP A 36 -1.87 -15.06 1.62
N SER A 37 -3.18 -15.11 1.36
CA SER A 37 -3.97 -13.93 1.01
C SER A 37 -4.08 -12.94 2.18
N LEU A 38 -4.25 -13.43 3.41
CA LEU A 38 -4.28 -12.61 4.62
C LEU A 38 -2.90 -12.00 4.94
N ALA A 39 -1.81 -12.73 4.69
CA ALA A 39 -0.46 -12.20 4.84
C ALA A 39 -0.21 -10.99 3.90
N ALA A 40 -0.73 -11.03 2.67
CA ALA A 40 -0.69 -9.88 1.77
C ALA A 40 -1.48 -8.68 2.35
N GLY A 41 -2.69 -8.92 2.87
CA GLY A 41 -3.48 -7.87 3.54
C GLY A 41 -2.78 -7.28 4.77
N LEU A 42 -2.10 -8.11 5.57
CA LEU A 42 -1.31 -7.65 6.71
C LEU A 42 -0.13 -6.78 6.27
N ALA A 43 0.59 -7.17 5.21
CA ALA A 43 1.68 -6.39 4.65
C ALA A 43 1.19 -5.02 4.15
N GLU A 44 0.05 -4.99 3.47
CA GLU A 44 -0.60 -3.77 3.04
C GLU A 44 -0.99 -2.87 4.22
N PHE A 45 -1.56 -3.45 5.27
CA PHE A 45 -1.97 -2.74 6.47
C PHE A 45 -0.77 -2.09 7.19
N TYR A 46 0.35 -2.81 7.31
CA TYR A 46 1.58 -2.25 7.87
C TYR A 46 2.16 -1.14 6.99
N LEU A 47 2.13 -1.31 5.67
CA LEU A 47 2.57 -0.27 4.73
C LEU A 47 1.69 0.99 4.83
N ALA A 48 0.38 0.83 4.99
CA ALA A 48 -0.54 1.93 5.25
C ALA A 48 -0.18 2.65 6.57
N GLY A 49 0.06 1.90 7.65
CA GLY A 49 0.49 2.43 8.95
C GLY A 49 1.80 3.23 8.85
N MET A 50 2.80 2.72 8.14
CA MET A 50 4.06 3.42 7.91
C MET A 50 3.83 4.76 7.17
N ASN A 51 2.99 4.77 6.13
CA ASN A 51 2.65 5.99 5.40
C ASN A 51 1.90 7.01 6.28
N LEU A 52 1.00 6.55 7.16
CA LEU A 52 0.30 7.41 8.12
C LEU A 52 1.26 8.03 9.14
N ILE A 53 2.19 7.24 9.69
CA ILE A 53 3.23 7.77 10.61
C ILE A 53 4.12 8.78 9.87
N ARG A 54 4.49 8.49 8.61
CA ARG A 54 5.29 9.40 7.77
C ARG A 54 4.59 10.74 7.55
N ALA A 55 3.27 10.75 7.39
CA ALA A 55 2.49 11.97 7.22
C ALA A 55 2.63 12.94 8.41
N GLU A 56 2.84 12.39 9.61
CA GLU A 56 3.08 13.16 10.83
C GLU A 56 4.57 13.51 11.01
N ARG A 57 5.49 12.61 10.65
CA ARG A 57 6.95 12.77 10.83
C ARG A 57 7.67 13.27 9.56
N ARG A 58 7.39 14.51 9.16
CA ARG A 58 7.85 15.06 7.86
C ARG A 58 9.36 15.18 7.65
N HIS A 59 10.18 15.13 8.71
CA HIS A 59 11.63 15.26 8.64
C HIS A 59 12.38 13.92 8.87
N ASP A 60 11.64 12.82 9.01
CA ASP A 60 12.24 11.49 9.20
C ASP A 60 12.65 10.90 7.84
N LEU A 61 13.93 11.06 7.49
CA LEU A 61 14.47 10.58 6.21
C LEU A 61 14.44 9.05 6.10
N SER A 62 14.70 8.35 7.20
CA SER A 62 14.71 6.88 7.23
C SER A 62 13.32 6.33 6.96
N LEU A 63 12.31 6.87 7.65
CA LEU A 63 10.92 6.49 7.43
C LEU A 63 10.45 6.84 6.00
N ALA A 64 10.87 7.99 5.47
CA ALA A 64 10.55 8.36 4.09
C ALA A 64 11.14 7.38 3.07
N ARG A 65 12.39 6.93 3.26
CA ARG A 65 13.02 5.91 2.41
C ARG A 65 12.31 4.57 2.51
N LEU A 66 11.95 4.15 3.72
CA LEU A 66 11.23 2.90 3.94
C LEU A 66 9.86 2.92 3.26
N CYS A 67 9.11 4.02 3.35
CA CYS A 67 7.84 4.16 2.64
C CYS A 67 8.03 4.18 1.11
N VAL A 68 9.09 4.80 0.57
CA VAL A 68 9.39 4.71 -0.86
C VAL A 68 9.62 3.26 -1.28
N ALA A 69 10.47 2.53 -0.57
CA ALA A 69 10.78 1.14 -0.87
C ALA A 69 9.52 0.25 -0.75
N GLY A 70 8.77 0.38 0.33
CA GLY A 70 7.53 -0.36 0.56
C GLY A 70 6.47 -0.10 -0.52
N ASN A 71 6.19 1.17 -0.83
CA ASN A 71 5.22 1.52 -1.85
C ASN A 71 5.67 1.06 -3.25
N LEU A 72 6.96 1.12 -3.57
CA LEU A 72 7.49 0.63 -4.84
C LEU A 72 7.34 -0.90 -4.96
N THR A 73 7.72 -1.65 -3.91
CA THR A 73 7.56 -3.10 -3.89
C THR A 73 6.08 -3.50 -3.97
N TRP A 74 5.20 -2.78 -3.26
CA TRP A 74 3.77 -3.05 -3.34
C TRP A 74 3.20 -2.76 -4.73
N LEU A 75 3.68 -1.71 -5.40
CA LEU A 75 3.29 -1.42 -6.78
C LEU A 75 3.68 -2.56 -7.74
N ILE A 76 4.86 -3.17 -7.54
CA ILE A 76 5.27 -4.35 -8.30
C ILE A 76 4.30 -5.51 -8.05
N VAL A 77 3.92 -5.76 -6.80
CA VAL A 77 2.93 -6.80 -6.45
C VAL A 77 1.60 -6.56 -7.17
N VAL A 78 1.11 -5.32 -7.20
CA VAL A 78 -0.12 -4.96 -7.90
C VAL A 78 -0.02 -5.25 -9.41
N ILE A 79 1.09 -4.90 -10.04
CA ILE A 79 1.33 -5.16 -11.47
C ILE A 79 1.42 -6.66 -11.76
N CYS A 80 2.14 -7.41 -10.93
CA CYS A 80 2.23 -8.86 -11.06
C CYS A 80 0.85 -9.52 -10.88
N PHE A 81 0.07 -9.09 -9.89
CA PHE A 81 -1.28 -9.59 -9.66
C PHE A 81 -2.20 -9.30 -10.86
N ALA A 82 -2.14 -8.10 -11.42
CA ALA A 82 -2.88 -7.74 -12.62
C ALA A 82 -2.54 -8.65 -13.82
N GLY A 83 -1.25 -8.98 -13.98
CA GLY A 83 -0.79 -9.92 -14.99
C GLY A 83 -1.29 -11.35 -14.76
N LEU A 84 -1.31 -11.82 -13.51
CA LEU A 84 -1.81 -13.15 -13.14
C LEU A 84 -3.32 -13.29 -13.35
N VAL A 85 -4.09 -12.23 -13.08
CA VAL A 85 -5.54 -12.19 -13.30
C VAL A 85 -5.90 -11.96 -14.77
N GLY A 86 -4.96 -11.42 -15.57
CA GLY A 86 -5.16 -11.13 -16.99
C GLY A 86 -5.94 -9.85 -17.27
N HIS A 87 -6.30 -9.07 -16.24
CA HIS A 87 -7.13 -7.87 -16.36
C HIS A 87 -6.53 -6.68 -15.60
N PHE A 88 -5.73 -5.85 -16.29
CA PHE A 88 -5.11 -4.65 -15.72
C PHE A 88 -6.09 -3.54 -15.33
N PHE A 89 -7.29 -3.54 -15.93
CA PHE A 89 -8.32 -2.52 -15.71
C PHE A 89 -9.42 -2.99 -14.75
N GLU A 90 -9.22 -4.09 -14.04
CA GLU A 90 -10.16 -4.46 -12.98
C GLU A 90 -10.19 -3.39 -11.88
N PRO A 91 -11.38 -3.03 -11.35
CA PRO A 91 -11.51 -1.97 -10.36
C PRO A 91 -10.57 -2.14 -9.15
N LYS A 92 -10.42 -3.37 -8.65
CA LYS A 92 -9.53 -3.68 -7.52
C LYS A 92 -8.05 -3.39 -7.81
N VAL A 93 -7.59 -3.68 -9.02
CA VAL A 93 -6.22 -3.40 -9.48
C VAL A 93 -6.02 -1.89 -9.60
N LEU A 94 -6.96 -1.20 -10.25
CA LEU A 94 -6.86 0.24 -10.50
C LEU A 94 -6.87 1.05 -9.19
N ILE A 95 -7.77 0.72 -8.27
CA ILE A 95 -7.83 1.38 -6.95
C ILE A 95 -6.48 1.22 -6.23
N GLN A 96 -5.96 0.01 -6.18
CA GLN A 96 -4.69 -0.26 -5.50
C GLN A 96 -3.51 0.45 -6.17
N PHE A 97 -3.48 0.44 -7.49
CA PHE A 97 -2.46 1.11 -8.29
C PHE A 97 -2.45 2.61 -8.03
N VAL A 98 -3.61 3.27 -8.05
CA VAL A 98 -3.75 4.72 -7.83
C VAL A 98 -3.33 5.10 -6.42
N ILE A 99 -3.82 4.39 -5.40
CA ILE A 99 -3.46 4.66 -4.00
C ILE A 99 -1.94 4.51 -3.80
N THR A 100 -1.37 3.42 -4.30
CA THR A 100 0.06 3.12 -4.13
C THR A 100 0.94 4.12 -4.86
N CYS A 101 0.58 4.51 -6.10
CA CYS A 101 1.28 5.55 -6.85
C CYS A 101 1.26 6.91 -6.12
N ALA A 102 0.10 7.29 -5.58
CA ALA A 102 -0.03 8.54 -4.83
C ALA A 102 0.86 8.54 -3.57
N LEU A 103 0.82 7.46 -2.77
CA LEU A 103 1.66 7.31 -1.58
C LEU A 103 3.15 7.24 -1.91
N LEU A 104 3.53 6.60 -3.02
CA LEU A 104 4.91 6.58 -3.52
C LEU A 104 5.39 8.00 -3.84
N GLY A 105 4.61 8.78 -4.60
CA GLY A 105 4.94 10.16 -4.93
C GLY A 105 5.07 11.05 -3.69
N LEU A 106 4.17 10.89 -2.71
CA LEU A 106 4.22 11.60 -1.44
C LEU A 106 5.45 11.22 -0.61
N SER A 107 5.80 9.93 -0.59
CA SER A 107 6.99 9.41 0.08
C SER A 107 8.29 9.94 -0.56
N MET A 108 8.36 9.97 -1.90
CA MET A 108 9.50 10.52 -2.63
C MET A 108 9.68 12.01 -2.35
N ARG A 109 8.58 12.77 -2.30
CA ARG A 109 8.60 14.19 -1.93
C ARG A 109 9.07 14.39 -0.49
N ALA A 110 8.57 13.59 0.46
CA ALA A 110 9.03 13.65 1.85
C ALA A 110 10.53 13.37 1.95
N ARG A 111 11.01 12.31 1.29
CA ARG A 111 12.43 11.95 1.23
C ARG A 111 13.29 13.09 0.72
N ASN A 112 12.89 13.75 -0.36
CA ASN A 112 13.66 14.84 -0.95
C ASN A 112 13.73 16.08 -0.03
N ARG A 113 12.71 16.31 0.80
CA ARG A 113 12.65 17.43 1.76
C ARG A 113 13.44 17.16 3.06
N SER A 114 13.66 15.90 3.40
CA SER A 114 14.40 15.50 4.60
C SER A 114 15.89 15.26 4.36
N ARG A 115 16.40 15.55 3.15
CA ARG A 115 17.84 15.47 2.87
C ARG A 115 18.55 16.62 3.60
N PRO A 116 19.62 16.35 4.38
CA PRO A 116 20.47 17.43 4.89
C PRO A 116 21.08 18.17 3.69
N MET A 117 21.13 19.50 3.79
CA MET A 117 21.79 20.37 2.81
C MET A 117 23.29 20.08 2.76
#